data_AF-A0AAE4F108-F1
#
_entry.id   AF-A0AAE4F108-F1
#
_cell.length_a   1.000
_cell.length_b   1.000
_cell.length_c   1.000
_cell.angle_alpha   90.00
_cell.angle_beta   90.00
_cell.angle_gamma   90.00
#
_symmetry.space_group_name_H-M   'P 1'
#
loop_
_entity.id
_entity.type
_entity.pdbx_description
1 polymer ?
#
loop_
_entity_poly.entity_id
_entity_poly.type
_entity_poly.pdbx_seq_one_letter_code
_entity_poly.pdbx_strand_id
1 'polypeptide(L)'
;MSDSDIPDETVFVADNVDEFVERTRHRQILDAKERAGEALRKVGGHRLEAHRSGQPDHEAERLVREMARSAVESYVLECEALFQGTPEGNILWDEAPIAEFTVGDALGLEHRDIDAVEVNDGIPRDSAESVQVVGVGQYPDLGGWVDVTYEETLNRRGSPTTEETTRLELTVPVDVSREAYRATNTLLTALDLGVKTGEKGGEVDGEYSDLLDDLDK
;
A
#
# COMPACT_ATOMS: atom_id res chain seq x y z
N MET A 1 -27.90 36.45 -38.09
CA MET A 1 -26.57 35.94 -38.53
C MET A 1 -25.55 36.77 -37.77
N SER A 2 -24.80 36.27 -36.79
CA SER A 2 -24.59 34.92 -36.25
C SER A 2 -23.94 35.05 -34.86
N ASP A 3 -24.44 34.24 -33.94
CA ASP A 3 -23.78 33.53 -32.84
C ASP A 3 -22.88 34.30 -31.85
N SER A 4 -23.50 34.59 -30.70
CA SER A 4 -22.95 34.28 -29.39
C SER A 4 -22.60 32.79 -29.27
N ASP A 5 -21.44 32.46 -28.71
CA ASP A 5 -21.25 31.40 -27.71
C ASP A 5 -19.76 31.19 -27.49
N ILE A 6 -19.16 32.08 -26.68
CA ILE A 6 -18.01 31.69 -25.87
C ILE A 6 -18.66 31.29 -24.53
N PRO A 7 -18.61 30.01 -24.11
CA PRO A 7 -19.13 29.66 -22.80
C PRO A 7 -18.30 30.43 -21.77
N ASP A 8 -18.98 31.25 -20.95
CA ASP A 8 -18.40 31.86 -19.76
C ASP A 8 -17.86 30.72 -18.89
N GLU A 9 -16.54 30.54 -18.94
CA GLU A 9 -15.80 29.64 -18.07
C GLU A 9 -16.09 30.09 -16.64
N THR A 10 -16.99 29.37 -15.99
CA THR A 10 -17.45 29.70 -14.64
C THR A 10 -16.33 29.33 -13.68
N VAL A 11 -15.40 30.25 -13.51
CA VAL A 11 -14.38 30.17 -12.45
C VAL A 11 -15.13 30.31 -11.13
N PHE A 12 -15.41 29.18 -10.48
CA PHE A 12 -15.87 29.16 -9.09
C PHE A 12 -14.74 29.66 -8.19
N VAL A 13 -14.64 30.99 -8.08
CA VAL A 13 -13.82 31.71 -7.09
C VAL A 13 -14.40 31.38 -5.73
N ALA A 14 -13.61 30.80 -4.84
CA ALA A 14 -14.05 30.50 -3.48
C ALA A 14 -14.40 31.80 -2.75
N ASP A 15 -15.54 31.83 -2.04
CA ASP A 15 -16.07 33.03 -1.40
C ASP A 15 -15.27 33.42 -0.13
N ASN A 16 -14.41 32.54 0.38
CA ASN A 16 -13.46 32.82 1.47
C ASN A 16 -12.20 31.90 1.39
N VAL A 17 -11.13 32.31 2.07
CA VAL A 17 -9.83 31.60 2.06
C VAL A 17 -9.92 30.22 2.71
N ASP A 18 -10.72 30.07 3.76
CA ASP A 18 -10.85 28.82 4.50
C ASP A 18 -11.53 27.74 3.66
N GLU A 19 -12.58 28.09 2.93
CA GLU A 19 -13.30 27.24 1.98
C GLU A 19 -12.41 26.86 0.79
N PHE A 20 -11.54 27.77 0.32
CA PHE A 20 -10.54 27.45 -0.70
C PHE A 20 -9.53 26.41 -0.19
N VAL A 21 -9.06 26.55 1.04
CA VAL A 21 -8.11 25.63 1.68
C VAL A 21 -8.77 24.26 1.88
N GLU A 22 -9.99 24.21 2.41
CA GLU A 22 -10.75 22.97 2.58
C GLU A 22 -11.02 22.27 1.24
N ARG A 23 -11.46 23.02 0.22
CA ARG A 23 -11.70 22.47 -1.13
C ARG A 23 -10.42 21.90 -1.74
N THR A 24 -9.30 22.58 -1.57
CA THR A 24 -7.99 22.13 -2.07
C THR A 24 -7.56 20.86 -1.37
N ARG A 25 -7.70 20.81 -0.03
CA ARG A 25 -7.38 19.63 0.78
C ARG A 25 -8.24 18.43 0.41
N HIS A 26 -9.56 18.61 0.24
CA HIS A 26 -10.43 17.52 -0.22
C HIS A 26 -10.04 17.00 -1.60
N ARG A 27 -9.64 17.89 -2.52
CA ARG A 27 -9.17 17.48 -3.85
C ARG A 27 -7.88 16.66 -3.75
N GLN A 28 -6.93 17.09 -2.93
CA GLN A 28 -5.67 16.36 -2.70
C GLN A 28 -5.92 14.94 -2.18
N ILE A 29 -6.85 14.79 -1.22
CA ILE A 29 -7.24 13.49 -0.68
C ILE A 29 -7.87 12.60 -1.75
N LEU A 30 -8.77 13.14 -2.59
CA LEU A 30 -9.38 12.38 -3.69
C LEU A 30 -8.35 11.98 -4.74
N ASP A 31 -7.47 12.89 -5.16
CA ASP A 31 -6.40 12.61 -6.13
C ASP A 31 -5.42 11.56 -5.56
N ALA A 32 -5.12 11.60 -4.26
CA ALA A 32 -4.29 10.60 -3.59
C ALA A 32 -5.00 9.23 -3.51
N LYS A 33 -6.29 9.20 -3.19
CA LYS A 33 -7.12 7.99 -3.20
C LYS A 33 -7.18 7.33 -4.57
N GLU A 34 -7.33 8.12 -5.64
CA GLU A 34 -7.36 7.63 -7.01
C GLU A 34 -6.01 7.04 -7.42
N ARG A 35 -4.91 7.76 -7.14
CA ARG A 35 -3.54 7.27 -7.40
C ARG A 35 -3.24 5.98 -6.64
N ALA A 36 -3.57 5.90 -5.36
CA ALA A 36 -3.40 4.69 -4.55
C ALA A 36 -4.22 3.53 -5.10
N GLY A 37 -5.50 3.76 -5.42
CA GLY A 37 -6.36 2.75 -6.01
C GLY A 37 -5.88 2.26 -7.38
N GLU A 38 -5.36 3.16 -8.21
CA GLU A 38 -4.80 2.82 -9.51
C GLU A 38 -3.50 2.02 -9.38
N ALA A 39 -2.59 2.41 -8.50
CA ALA A 39 -1.37 1.66 -8.21
C ALA A 39 -1.68 0.23 -7.78
N LEU A 40 -2.63 0.05 -6.85
CA LEU A 40 -3.07 -1.27 -6.38
C LEU A 40 -3.73 -2.13 -7.48
N ARG A 41 -4.51 -1.52 -8.38
CA ARG A 41 -5.12 -2.22 -9.53
C ARG A 41 -4.08 -2.66 -10.56
N LYS A 42 -3.04 -1.84 -10.78
CA LYS A 42 -2.01 -2.09 -11.80
C LYS A 42 -0.91 -3.05 -11.35
N VAL A 43 -0.87 -3.46 -10.07
CA VAL A 43 0.12 -4.43 -9.55
C VAL A 43 0.29 -5.64 -10.47
N GLY A 44 -0.81 -6.28 -10.88
CA GLY A 44 -0.74 -7.46 -11.76
C GLY A 44 -0.19 -7.16 -13.16
N GLY A 45 -0.55 -6.01 -13.72
CA GLY A 45 -0.08 -5.54 -15.03
C GLY A 45 1.40 -5.15 -15.00
N HIS A 46 1.84 -4.40 -14.00
CA HIS A 46 3.23 -3.99 -13.84
C HIS A 46 4.16 -5.18 -13.58
N ARG A 47 3.70 -6.21 -12.86
CA ARG A 47 4.46 -7.46 -12.72
C ARG A 47 4.70 -8.10 -14.09
N LEU A 48 3.65 -8.23 -14.91
CA LEU A 48 3.75 -8.78 -16.26
C LEU A 48 4.65 -7.94 -17.18
N GLU A 49 4.57 -6.61 -17.11
CA GLU A 49 5.41 -5.69 -17.89
C GLU A 49 6.90 -5.79 -17.51
N ALA A 50 7.20 -5.91 -16.21
CA ALA A 50 8.56 -6.04 -15.70
C ALA A 50 9.21 -7.36 -16.15
N HIS A 51 8.49 -8.49 -16.08
CA HIS A 51 8.97 -9.77 -16.64
C HIS A 51 9.20 -9.68 -18.16
N ARG A 52 8.28 -9.04 -18.90
CA ARG A 52 8.43 -8.85 -20.36
C ARG A 52 9.63 -7.96 -20.72
N SER A 53 10.02 -7.06 -19.83
CA SER A 53 11.19 -6.20 -19.99
C SER A 53 12.51 -6.90 -19.61
N GLY A 54 12.46 -8.17 -19.21
CA GLY A 54 13.64 -8.96 -18.85
C GLY A 54 14.21 -8.66 -17.48
N GLN A 55 13.45 -7.98 -16.60
CA GLN A 55 13.85 -7.81 -15.22
C GLN A 55 13.79 -9.14 -14.47
N PRO A 56 14.76 -9.40 -13.56
CA PRO A 56 14.64 -10.50 -12.62
C PRO A 56 13.35 -10.40 -11.79
N ASP A 57 12.71 -11.54 -11.55
CA ASP A 57 11.41 -11.62 -10.86
C ASP A 57 11.39 -10.88 -9.51
N HIS A 58 12.48 -10.98 -8.74
CA HIS A 58 12.62 -10.32 -7.44
C HIS A 58 12.71 -8.78 -7.56
N GLU A 59 13.37 -8.25 -8.59
CA GLU A 59 13.43 -6.80 -8.82
C GLU A 59 12.08 -6.26 -9.29
N ALA A 60 11.40 -7.00 -10.18
CA ALA A 60 10.07 -6.70 -10.66
C ALA A 60 9.06 -6.64 -9.50
N GLU A 61 9.10 -7.65 -8.62
CA GLU A 61 8.25 -7.71 -7.45
C GLU A 61 8.52 -6.59 -6.45
N ARG A 62 9.80 -6.29 -6.17
CA ARG A 62 10.19 -5.20 -5.27
C ARG A 62 9.67 -3.86 -5.77
N LEU A 63 9.84 -3.55 -7.07
CA LEU A 63 9.40 -2.30 -7.67
C LEU A 63 7.88 -2.12 -7.59
N VAL A 64 7.12 -3.20 -7.84
CA VAL A 64 5.65 -3.17 -7.77
C VAL A 64 5.18 -2.97 -6.32
N ARG A 65 5.80 -3.65 -5.36
CA ARG A 65 5.53 -3.47 -3.93
C ARG A 65 5.82 -2.03 -3.47
N GLU A 66 6.96 -1.45 -3.88
CA GLU A 66 7.33 -0.06 -3.57
C GLU A 66 6.37 0.97 -4.17
N MET A 67 5.98 0.80 -5.44
CA MET A 67 5.00 1.67 -6.08
C MET A 67 3.65 1.67 -5.37
N ALA A 68 3.14 0.47 -5.04
CA ALA A 68 1.91 0.32 -4.29
C ALA A 68 2.04 0.95 -2.90
N ARG A 69 3.17 0.69 -2.21
CA ARG A 69 3.45 1.21 -0.88
C ARG A 69 3.42 2.73 -0.86
N SER A 70 4.22 3.37 -1.70
CA SER A 70 4.39 4.82 -1.73
C SER A 70 3.08 5.56 -2.08
N ALA A 71 2.28 5.00 -3.00
CA ALA A 71 1.00 5.58 -3.35
C ALA A 71 -0.01 5.52 -2.19
N VAL A 72 -0.07 4.38 -1.49
CA VAL A 72 -0.93 4.22 -0.30
C VAL A 72 -0.43 5.06 0.87
N GLU A 73 0.87 5.12 1.09
CA GLU A 73 1.49 5.95 2.14
C GLU A 73 1.13 7.43 1.96
N SER A 74 1.30 7.94 0.76
CA SER A 74 0.90 9.31 0.42
C SER A 74 -0.57 9.55 0.75
N TYR A 75 -1.45 8.61 0.39
CA TYR A 75 -2.88 8.72 0.66
C TYR A 75 -3.22 8.69 2.16
N VAL A 76 -2.58 7.80 2.94
CA VAL A 76 -2.75 7.71 4.39
C VAL A 76 -2.33 9.02 5.07
N LEU A 77 -1.16 9.57 4.71
CA LEU A 77 -0.64 10.81 5.27
C LEU A 77 -1.54 12.02 4.96
N GLU A 78 -2.07 12.11 3.73
CA GLU A 78 -3.02 13.17 3.37
C GLU A 78 -4.33 13.11 4.20
N CYS A 79 -4.68 11.92 4.71
CA CYS A 79 -5.86 11.70 5.56
C CYS A 79 -5.59 11.91 7.06
N GLU A 80 -4.34 12.00 7.50
CA GLU A 80 -3.94 12.03 8.93
C GLU A 80 -4.77 13.03 9.74
N ALA A 81 -4.77 14.29 9.30
CA ALA A 81 -5.44 15.35 10.04
C ALA A 81 -6.98 15.27 9.99
N LEU A 82 -7.58 14.38 9.17
CA LEU A 82 -9.01 14.04 9.29
C LEU A 82 -9.23 12.99 10.38
N PHE A 83 -8.31 12.04 10.50
CA PHE A 83 -8.39 10.95 11.45
C PHE A 83 -8.16 11.44 12.88
N GLN A 84 -7.18 12.31 13.08
CA GLN A 84 -6.93 12.95 14.39
C GLN A 84 -8.10 13.83 14.87
N GLY A 85 -8.98 14.26 13.96
CA GLY A 85 -10.12 15.12 14.27
C GLY A 85 -11.32 14.40 14.87
N THR A 86 -11.33 13.06 14.92
CA THR A 86 -12.51 12.28 15.37
C THR A 86 -12.13 11.09 16.26
N PRO A 87 -13.00 10.67 17.21
CA PRO A 87 -12.73 9.49 18.04
C PRO A 87 -12.54 8.21 17.24
N GLU A 88 -13.38 7.97 16.23
CA GLU A 88 -13.29 6.83 15.33
C GLU A 88 -12.01 6.87 14.50
N GLY A 89 -11.57 8.07 14.12
CA GLY A 89 -10.32 8.26 13.40
C GLY A 89 -9.09 8.02 14.24
N ASN A 90 -9.09 8.40 15.52
CA ASN A 90 -8.00 8.07 16.44
C ASN A 90 -7.89 6.56 16.66
N ILE A 91 -9.02 5.85 16.82
CA ILE A 91 -9.02 4.39 16.95
C ILE A 91 -8.45 3.74 15.69
N LEU A 92 -8.85 4.19 14.49
CA LEU A 92 -8.28 3.65 13.26
C LEU A 92 -6.80 3.99 13.10
N TRP A 93 -6.39 5.19 13.50
CA TRP A 93 -5.02 5.68 13.36
C TRP A 93 -4.04 4.91 14.26
N ASP A 94 -4.43 4.65 15.51
CA ASP A 94 -3.50 4.15 16.55
C ASP A 94 -3.76 2.70 17.00
N GLU A 95 -4.99 2.20 16.94
CA GLU A 95 -5.39 0.99 17.67
C GLU A 95 -5.92 -0.14 16.77
N ALA A 96 -6.44 0.17 15.58
CA ALA A 96 -7.13 -0.82 14.75
C ALA A 96 -6.14 -1.83 14.14
N PRO A 97 -6.31 -3.14 14.30
CA PRO A 97 -5.47 -4.12 13.62
C PRO A 97 -5.69 -4.01 12.10
N ILE A 98 -4.64 -3.68 11.36
CA ILE A 98 -4.72 -3.47 9.90
C ILE A 98 -4.30 -4.72 9.17
N ALA A 99 -3.13 -5.26 9.50
CA ALA A 99 -2.56 -6.40 8.80
C ALA A 99 -1.52 -7.12 9.67
N GLU A 100 -1.19 -8.33 9.26
CA GLU A 100 -0.04 -9.08 9.73
C GLU A 100 0.69 -9.63 8.51
N PHE A 101 2.02 -9.66 8.55
CA PHE A 101 2.81 -10.30 7.51
C PHE A 101 4.07 -10.95 8.05
N THR A 102 4.54 -11.99 7.36
CA THR A 102 5.77 -12.71 7.68
C THR A 102 6.97 -11.94 7.13
N VAL A 103 8.01 -11.79 7.95
CA VAL A 103 9.26 -11.12 7.57
C VAL A 103 9.97 -11.87 6.45
N GLY A 104 9.93 -13.20 6.45
CA GLY A 104 10.49 -14.03 5.37
C GLY A 104 9.95 -13.63 3.99
N ASP A 105 8.63 -13.46 3.86
CA ASP A 105 7.96 -13.08 2.61
C ASP A 105 8.28 -11.63 2.19
N ALA A 106 8.47 -10.74 3.17
CA ALA A 106 8.82 -9.34 2.96
C ALA A 106 10.29 -9.14 2.53
N LEU A 107 11.15 -10.13 2.82
CA LEU A 107 12.57 -10.14 2.51
C LEU A 107 12.96 -11.10 1.37
N GLY A 108 12.00 -11.88 0.86
CA GLY A 108 12.27 -12.91 -0.15
C GLY A 108 13.12 -14.07 0.38
N LEU A 109 13.01 -14.39 1.67
CA LEU A 109 13.78 -15.43 2.37
C LEU A 109 12.95 -16.68 2.70
N GLU A 110 11.97 -17.04 1.86
CA GLU A 110 10.98 -18.11 2.08
C GLU A 110 11.55 -19.52 2.40
N HIS A 111 12.86 -19.69 2.41
CA HIS A 111 13.58 -20.96 2.65
C HIS A 111 14.67 -20.88 3.73
N ARG A 112 14.69 -19.84 4.57
CA ARG A 112 15.65 -19.71 5.68
C ARG A 112 14.92 -19.72 7.02
N ASP A 113 15.49 -20.43 7.99
CA ASP A 113 15.03 -20.37 9.37
C ASP A 113 15.49 -19.02 9.96
N ILE A 114 14.52 -18.16 10.29
CA ILE A 114 14.77 -16.79 10.78
C ILE A 114 14.72 -16.82 12.31
N ASP A 115 15.88 -16.70 12.95
CA ASP A 115 15.97 -16.77 14.42
C ASP A 115 15.60 -15.45 15.09
N ALA A 116 16.00 -14.34 14.48
CA ALA A 116 15.70 -13.01 14.97
C ALA A 116 15.71 -11.99 13.83
N VAL A 117 14.84 -11.00 13.93
CA VAL A 117 14.84 -9.82 13.06
C VAL A 117 14.82 -8.61 13.97
N GLU A 118 15.54 -7.54 13.69
CA GLU A 118 15.43 -6.26 14.39
C GLU A 118 14.88 -5.26 13.38
N VAL A 119 13.61 -4.91 13.57
CA VAL A 119 12.94 -3.85 12.81
C VAL A 119 13.19 -2.54 13.55
N ASN A 120 13.41 -1.43 12.83
CA ASN A 120 13.65 -0.11 13.43
C ASN A 120 12.70 0.17 14.62
N ASP A 121 13.23 0.87 15.64
CA ASP A 121 12.55 1.25 16.87
C ASP A 121 11.14 1.81 16.60
N GLY A 122 10.09 0.99 16.80
CA GLY A 122 8.70 1.47 16.73
C GLY A 122 7.66 0.48 16.22
N ILE A 123 8.03 -0.58 15.50
CA ILE A 123 7.04 -1.53 14.96
C ILE A 123 6.78 -2.66 15.97
N PRO A 124 5.54 -2.81 16.49
CA PRO A 124 5.19 -3.88 17.40
C PRO A 124 5.38 -5.25 16.74
N ARG A 125 5.87 -6.21 17.51
CA ARG A 125 6.13 -7.56 17.03
C ARG A 125 5.25 -8.53 17.78
N ASP A 126 4.60 -9.41 17.05
CA ASP A 126 3.83 -10.50 17.65
C ASP A 126 4.70 -11.76 17.81
N SER A 127 5.68 -11.95 16.91
CA SER A 127 6.67 -13.03 16.99
C SER A 127 8.02 -12.64 16.36
N ALA A 128 9.01 -13.55 16.39
CA ALA A 128 10.28 -13.35 15.71
C ALA A 128 10.13 -13.26 14.18
N GLU A 129 9.09 -13.88 13.63
CA GLU A 129 8.86 -14.08 12.20
C GLU A 129 7.72 -13.22 11.63
N SER A 130 6.84 -12.67 12.48
CA SER A 130 5.68 -11.88 12.04
C SER A 130 5.68 -10.45 12.57
N VAL A 131 5.23 -9.53 11.72
CA VAL A 131 5.03 -8.11 12.02
C VAL A 131 3.54 -7.83 12.00
N GLN A 132 3.03 -7.29 13.11
CA GLN A 132 1.66 -6.82 13.20
C GLN A 132 1.61 -5.31 12.97
N VAL A 133 0.73 -4.88 12.07
CA VAL A 133 0.47 -3.47 11.79
C VAL A 133 -0.77 -3.05 12.56
N VAL A 134 -0.58 -2.20 13.56
CA VAL A 134 -1.64 -1.70 14.45
C VAL A 134 -1.84 -0.22 14.19
N GLY A 135 -3.03 0.13 13.73
CA GLY A 135 -3.38 1.47 13.31
C GLY A 135 -2.84 1.80 11.92
N VAL A 136 -3.62 2.54 11.12
CA VAL A 136 -3.14 3.00 9.80
C VAL A 136 -2.00 4.01 9.92
N GLY A 137 -1.85 4.65 11.07
CA GLY A 137 -0.77 5.59 11.35
C GLY A 137 0.62 4.95 11.42
N GLN A 138 0.71 3.64 11.68
CA GLN A 138 1.98 2.91 11.61
C GLN A 138 2.43 2.63 10.17
N TYR A 139 1.50 2.66 9.21
CA TYR A 139 1.78 2.25 7.84
C TYR A 139 2.91 3.06 7.15
N PRO A 140 2.98 4.40 7.26
CA PRO A 140 4.10 5.17 6.70
C PRO A 140 5.47 4.78 7.26
N ASP A 141 5.51 4.36 8.53
CA ASP A 141 6.73 3.91 9.20
C ASP A 141 7.12 2.48 8.80
N LEU A 142 6.24 1.73 8.11
CA LEU A 142 6.55 0.39 7.63
C LEU A 142 7.49 0.44 6.44
N GLY A 143 8.71 -0.07 6.64
CA GLY A 143 9.68 -0.34 5.57
C GLY A 143 11.05 0.29 5.83
N GLY A 144 11.96 0.14 4.88
CA GLY A 144 13.36 0.51 5.05
C GLY A 144 14.20 -0.68 5.50
N TRP A 145 15.31 -0.43 6.19
CA TRP A 145 16.27 -1.48 6.49
C TRP A 145 15.98 -2.17 7.83
N VAL A 146 16.05 -3.49 7.83
CA VAL A 146 15.93 -4.35 9.01
C VAL A 146 17.17 -5.24 9.12
N ASP A 147 17.64 -5.48 10.33
CA ASP A 147 18.75 -6.40 10.56
C ASP A 147 18.17 -7.80 10.83
N VAL A 148 18.55 -8.79 10.03
CA VAL A 148 18.02 -10.15 10.11
C VAL A 148 19.12 -11.12 10.45
N THR A 149 18.89 -11.92 11.47
CA THR A 149 19.75 -13.02 11.90
C THR A 149 19.09 -14.33 11.55
N TYR A 150 19.77 -15.15 10.74
CA TYR A 150 19.30 -16.46 10.33
C TYR A 150 20.42 -17.52 10.47
N GLU A 151 20.02 -18.76 10.73
CA GLU A 151 20.91 -19.91 10.71
C GLU A 151 21.04 -20.47 9.28
N GLU A 152 22.26 -20.48 8.73
CA GLU A 152 22.52 -21.16 7.46
C GLU A 152 23.09 -22.57 7.72
N THR A 153 22.38 -23.60 7.25
CA THR A 153 22.90 -24.97 7.26
C THR A 153 23.83 -25.20 6.06
N LEU A 154 25.13 -25.09 6.32
CA LEU A 154 26.18 -25.18 5.30
C LEU A 154 26.29 -26.53 4.58
N ASN A 155 25.69 -27.62 5.09
CA ASN A 155 25.76 -28.95 4.46
C ASN A 155 24.61 -29.91 4.84
N ARG A 156 24.10 -30.68 3.86
CA ARG A 156 23.11 -31.79 4.04
C ARG A 156 23.59 -32.99 4.90
N ARG A 157 24.78 -32.93 5.50
CA ARG A 157 25.40 -34.02 6.29
C ARG A 157 25.57 -33.70 7.79
N GLY A 158 25.00 -32.60 8.28
CA GLY A 158 24.84 -32.35 9.73
C GLY A 158 26.06 -31.74 10.41
N SER A 159 26.60 -30.63 9.91
CA SER A 159 27.62 -29.83 10.61
C SER A 159 27.55 -28.36 10.19
N PRO A 160 28.28 -27.50 10.92
CA PRO A 160 27.76 -26.59 11.94
C PRO A 160 26.83 -25.51 11.36
N THR A 161 25.79 -25.14 12.10
CA THR A 161 25.01 -23.93 11.86
C THR A 161 25.88 -22.70 12.15
N THR A 162 25.90 -21.75 11.23
CA THR A 162 26.51 -20.44 11.44
C THR A 162 25.38 -19.42 11.48
N GLU A 163 25.36 -18.62 12.53
CA GLU A 163 24.47 -17.48 12.69
C GLU A 163 25.06 -16.29 11.91
N GLU A 164 24.29 -15.76 10.96
CA GLU A 164 24.68 -14.61 10.15
C GLU A 164 23.65 -13.49 10.32
N THR A 165 24.12 -12.30 10.72
CA THR A 165 23.30 -11.08 10.74
C THR A 165 23.55 -10.27 9.48
N THR A 166 22.50 -10.07 8.68
CA THR A 166 22.53 -9.26 7.45
C THR A 166 21.47 -8.18 7.50
N ARG A 167 21.84 -6.98 7.04
CA ARG A 167 20.90 -5.87 6.86
C ARG A 167 20.18 -6.01 5.52
N LEU A 168 18.86 -6.13 5.56
CA LEU A 168 18.01 -6.31 4.38
C LEU A 168 16.96 -5.21 4.27
N GLU A 169 16.58 -4.89 3.05
CA GLU A 169 15.50 -3.93 2.78
C GLU A 169 14.14 -4.64 2.93
N LEU A 170 13.33 -4.19 3.88
CA LEU A 170 11.99 -4.68 4.11
C LEU A 170 11.05 -4.12 3.05
N THR A 171 10.53 -5.01 2.22
CA THR A 171 9.57 -4.65 1.17
C THR A 171 8.16 -5.01 1.65
N VAL A 172 7.35 -3.98 1.94
CA VAL A 172 5.97 -4.18 2.43
C VAL A 172 5.15 -4.98 1.42
N PRO A 173 4.52 -6.09 1.82
CA PRO A 173 3.67 -6.87 0.93
C PRO A 173 2.48 -6.05 0.42
N VAL A 174 2.07 -6.30 -0.83
CA VAL A 174 0.95 -5.56 -1.46
C VAL A 174 -0.35 -5.70 -0.66
N ASP A 175 -0.59 -6.86 -0.03
CA ASP A 175 -1.82 -7.08 0.74
C ASP A 175 -1.89 -6.18 1.98
N VAL A 176 -0.75 -5.86 2.60
CA VAL A 176 -0.69 -4.87 3.69
C VAL A 176 -1.08 -3.48 3.17
N SER A 177 -0.59 -3.09 1.99
CA SER A 177 -0.98 -1.84 1.32
C SER A 177 -2.48 -1.81 0.97
N ARG A 178 -3.06 -2.96 0.58
CA ARG A 178 -4.50 -3.08 0.30
C ARG A 178 -5.33 -2.89 1.57
N GLU A 179 -4.93 -3.52 2.66
CA GLU A 179 -5.65 -3.39 3.94
C GLU A 179 -5.56 -1.98 4.50
N ALA A 180 -4.38 -1.33 4.45
CA ALA A 180 -4.25 0.09 4.81
C ALA A 180 -5.18 0.96 3.95
N TYR A 181 -5.19 0.78 2.62
CA TYR A 181 -6.09 1.49 1.73
C TYR A 181 -7.58 1.27 2.05
N ARG A 182 -7.98 0.02 2.36
CA ARG A 182 -9.37 -0.33 2.74
C ARG A 182 -9.78 0.30 4.05
N ALA A 183 -8.91 0.24 5.05
CA ALA A 183 -9.11 0.85 6.36
C ALA A 183 -9.32 2.37 6.24
N THR A 184 -8.42 3.06 5.52
CA THR A 184 -8.53 4.51 5.25
C THR A 184 -9.85 4.87 4.56
N ASN A 185 -10.27 4.09 3.55
CA ASN A 185 -11.53 4.32 2.84
C ASN A 185 -12.77 4.09 3.69
N THR A 186 -12.74 3.10 4.58
CA THR A 186 -13.86 2.78 5.48
C THR A 186 -14.17 3.97 6.37
N LEU A 187 -13.12 4.61 6.92
CA LEU A 187 -13.29 5.77 7.78
C LEU A 187 -13.69 7.03 7.00
N LEU A 188 -13.11 7.29 5.83
CA LEU A 188 -13.57 8.41 4.99
C LEU A 188 -15.07 8.29 4.64
N THR A 189 -15.54 7.06 4.41
CA THR A 189 -16.96 6.77 4.17
C THR A 189 -17.80 7.04 5.43
N ALA A 190 -17.31 6.64 6.61
CA ALA A 190 -17.99 6.88 7.88
C ALA A 190 -18.08 8.38 8.24
N LEU A 191 -17.08 9.17 7.87
CA LEU A 191 -17.03 10.60 8.10
C LEU A 191 -17.82 11.43 7.06
N ASP A 192 -18.46 10.77 6.09
CA ASP A 192 -19.11 11.39 4.92
C ASP A 192 -18.17 12.30 4.10
N LEU A 193 -16.86 12.21 4.38
CA LEU A 193 -15.77 12.89 3.70
C LEU A 193 -15.32 12.03 2.52
N GLY A 194 -16.24 11.87 1.57
CA GLY A 194 -15.90 11.44 0.22
C GLY A 194 -16.26 9.99 -0.12
N VAL A 195 -17.10 9.93 -1.15
CA VAL A 195 -17.38 8.79 -2.03
C VAL A 195 -18.34 7.76 -1.44
N LYS A 196 -19.66 8.05 -1.54
CA LYS A 196 -20.61 6.98 -1.89
C LYS A 196 -19.93 6.17 -2.98
N THR A 197 -19.57 4.93 -2.67
CA THR A 197 -19.09 3.94 -3.63
C THR A 197 -20.04 4.01 -4.80
N GLY A 198 -19.63 4.72 -5.84
CA GLY A 198 -20.29 4.68 -7.12
C GLY A 198 -20.01 3.30 -7.65
N GLU A 199 -20.81 2.33 -7.21
CA GLU A 199 -21.22 1.19 -8.02
C GLU A 199 -21.86 1.74 -9.29
N LYS A 200 -21.07 2.34 -10.16
CA LYS A 200 -21.30 2.13 -11.57
C LYS A 200 -20.84 0.71 -11.77
N GLY A 201 -21.80 -0.21 -11.78
CA GLY A 201 -21.68 -1.47 -12.47
C GLY A 201 -21.30 -1.15 -13.92
N GLY A 202 -20.01 -0.98 -14.16
CA GLY A 202 -19.44 -1.28 -15.44
C GLY A 202 -19.38 -2.80 -15.46
N GLU A 203 -20.17 -3.41 -16.34
CA GLU A 203 -19.84 -4.73 -16.87
C GLU A 203 -18.32 -4.83 -16.98
N VAL A 204 -17.76 -5.80 -16.27
CA VAL A 204 -16.44 -6.29 -16.57
C VAL A 204 -16.57 -6.88 -17.98
N ASP A 205 -16.29 -6.04 -18.97
CA ASP A 205 -16.22 -6.46 -20.36
C ASP A 205 -15.19 -7.59 -20.42
N GLY A 206 -15.64 -8.74 -20.92
CA GLY A 206 -15.02 -10.05 -20.75
C GLY A 206 -13.69 -10.26 -21.47
N GLU A 207 -12.93 -9.20 -21.75
CA GLU A 207 -11.75 -9.24 -22.62
C GLU A 207 -10.49 -9.83 -21.96
N TYR A 208 -10.51 -10.13 -20.65
CA TYR A 208 -9.37 -10.77 -19.96
C TYR A 208 -9.62 -12.23 -19.56
N SER A 209 -10.82 -12.77 -19.85
CA SER A 209 -11.10 -14.21 -19.68
C SER A 209 -10.24 -15.05 -20.63
N ASP A 210 -10.03 -14.57 -21.85
CA ASP A 210 -9.34 -15.33 -22.90
C ASP A 210 -7.81 -15.39 -22.69
N LEU A 211 -7.24 -14.52 -21.84
CA LEU A 211 -5.80 -14.49 -21.55
C LEU A 211 -5.37 -15.46 -20.44
N LEU A 212 -6.31 -15.98 -19.66
CA LEU A 212 -6.03 -16.97 -18.60
C LEU A 212 -6.11 -18.42 -19.10
N ASP A 213 -6.87 -18.68 -20.17
CA ASP A 213 -7.01 -20.03 -20.76
C ASP A 213 -5.79 -20.47 -21.61
N ASP A 214 -4.88 -19.56 -21.94
CA ASP A 214 -3.65 -19.87 -22.72
C ASP A 214 -2.41 -20.09 -21.84
N LEU A 215 -2.54 -19.99 -20.50
CA LEU A 215 -1.45 -20.30 -19.56
C LEU A 215 -1.49 -21.74 -19.01
N ASP A 216 -2.55 -22.49 -19.28
CA ASP A 216 -2.77 -23.88 -18.81
C ASP A 216 -2.67 -24.94 -19.95
N LYS A 217 -1.98 -24.64 -21.06
CA LYS A 217 -1.67 -25.61 -22.13
C LYS A 217 -0.19 -25.90 -22.31
#